data_AF-A0A2N2JLY7-F1
#
_entry.id   AF-A0A2N2JLY7-F1
#
_cell.length_a   1.000
_cell.length_b   1.000
_cell.length_c   1.000
_cell.angle_alpha   90.00
_cell.angle_beta   90.00
_cell.angle_gamma   90.00
#
_symmetry.space_group_name_H-M   'P 1'
#
loop_
_entity.id
_entity.type
_entity.pdbx_description
1 polymer ?
#
loop_
_entity_poly.entity_id
_entity_poly.type
_entity_poly.pdbx_seq_one_letter_code
_entity_poly.pdbx_strand_id
1 'polypeptide(L)'
;MATVRPLAQTLGAPRSIQGISFTAGTDLYFGLDDRLSLCVIPEDQLINGVPCARGLVHFHPSGELAQATLSRDMVVRAVAFKKGTLLSWNEDGTLAAHLGEEHVIGKINVPRGATARITDDGALESWSRRLAGEETIAGVPCQAGSVVTRYGDGRPERLTAARETVVDGLLALGGSDVEFHRNGRVSRLTLAEPVERRNVRFDAGTTLVLRDDGSLSLAHLADELTVGEMTYPEGTYLQFDEREALTSHAAITWSVLPGARA
;
A
#
# COMPACT_ATOMS: atom_id res chain seq x y z
N MET A 1 -17.37 12.43 41.02
CA MET A 1 -16.13 11.65 40.81
C MET A 1 -16.30 10.90 39.51
N ALA A 2 -15.43 11.13 38.52
CA ALA A 2 -15.43 10.33 37.30
C ALA A 2 -14.91 8.94 37.65
N THR A 3 -15.73 7.91 37.44
CA THR A 3 -15.32 6.51 37.59
C THR A 3 -14.35 6.20 36.46
N VAL A 4 -13.07 5.96 36.79
CA VAL A 4 -12.06 5.54 35.83
C VAL A 4 -12.46 4.18 35.27
N ARG A 5 -12.70 4.10 33.96
CA ARG A 5 -12.98 2.83 33.29
C ARG A 5 -11.65 2.08 33.09
N PRO A 6 -11.60 0.75 33.29
CA PRO A 6 -10.40 -0.02 32.98
C PRO A 6 -10.12 -0.03 31.46
N LEU A 7 -8.84 -0.04 31.09
CA LEU A 7 -8.40 -0.14 29.68
C LEU A 7 -8.81 -1.46 29.02
N ALA A 8 -9.06 -2.50 29.81
CA ALA A 8 -9.54 -3.79 29.34
C ALA A 8 -10.63 -4.36 30.26
N GLN A 9 -11.61 -5.05 29.68
CA GLN A 9 -12.71 -5.69 30.42
C GLN A 9 -13.17 -6.96 29.73
N THR A 10 -13.14 -8.09 30.44
CA THR A 10 -13.85 -9.31 30.03
C THR A 10 -15.31 -9.25 30.47
N LEU A 11 -16.23 -9.57 29.56
CA LEU A 11 -17.66 -9.61 29.87
C LEU A 11 -18.05 -10.92 30.56
N GLY A 12 -18.61 -10.85 31.77
CA GLY A 12 -19.13 -12.04 32.46
C GLY A 12 -20.51 -12.52 31.96
N ALA A 13 -21.23 -11.68 31.22
CA ALA A 13 -22.55 -11.96 30.65
C ALA A 13 -22.71 -11.15 29.35
N PRO A 14 -23.65 -11.53 28.45
CA PRO A 14 -23.91 -10.76 27.24
C PRO A 14 -24.27 -9.30 27.57
N ARG A 15 -23.69 -8.35 26.84
CA ARG A 15 -23.86 -6.92 27.11
C ARG A 15 -23.76 -6.08 25.84
N SER A 16 -24.54 -4.99 25.80
CA SER A 16 -24.35 -3.96 24.79
C SER A 16 -23.31 -2.92 25.23
N ILE A 17 -22.35 -2.63 24.36
CA ILE A 17 -21.35 -1.57 24.51
C ILE A 17 -21.41 -0.71 23.25
N GLN A 18 -21.69 0.59 23.41
CA GLN A 18 -21.79 1.55 22.29
C GLN A 18 -22.74 1.08 21.17
N GLY A 19 -23.88 0.47 21.55
CA GLY A 19 -24.87 -0.05 20.60
C GLY A 19 -24.53 -1.41 19.98
N ILE A 20 -23.34 -1.96 20.22
CA ILE A 20 -22.93 -3.28 19.74
C ILE A 20 -23.20 -4.31 20.83
N SER A 21 -23.91 -5.39 20.51
CA SER A 21 -24.12 -6.51 21.43
C SER A 21 -22.91 -7.44 21.40
N PHE A 22 -22.40 -7.84 22.56
CA PHE A 22 -21.31 -8.80 22.70
C PHE A 22 -21.75 -9.97 23.58
N THR A 23 -21.28 -11.18 23.28
CA THR A 23 -21.51 -12.37 24.11
C THR A 23 -20.60 -12.40 25.33
N ALA A 24 -20.94 -13.26 26.31
CA ALA A 24 -20.10 -13.48 27.47
C ALA A 24 -18.72 -14.04 27.06
N GLY A 25 -17.68 -13.68 27.80
CA GLY A 25 -16.29 -14.06 27.50
C GLY A 25 -15.60 -13.16 26.48
N THR A 26 -16.27 -12.14 25.92
CA THR A 26 -15.62 -11.16 25.05
C THR A 26 -14.67 -10.29 25.87
N ASP A 27 -13.42 -10.18 25.43
CA ASP A 27 -12.45 -9.22 25.96
C ASP A 27 -12.55 -7.90 25.18
N LEU A 28 -12.83 -6.81 25.89
CA LEU A 28 -12.95 -5.48 25.33
C LEU A 28 -11.74 -4.65 25.70
N TYR A 29 -11.24 -3.85 24.76
CA TYR A 29 -10.14 -2.91 24.98
C TYR A 29 -10.58 -1.51 24.56
N PHE A 30 -10.30 -0.52 25.41
CA PHE A 30 -10.70 0.86 25.22
C PHE A 30 -9.48 1.74 24.92
N GLY A 31 -9.67 2.71 24.01
CA GLY A 31 -8.72 3.78 23.76
C GLY A 31 -8.65 4.78 24.93
N LEU A 32 -7.75 5.76 24.82
CA LEU A 32 -7.61 6.84 25.82
C LEU A 32 -8.83 7.77 25.89
N ASP A 33 -9.69 7.72 24.89
CA ASP A 33 -10.95 8.47 24.78
C ASP A 33 -12.17 7.67 25.29
N ASP A 34 -11.94 6.56 26.00
CA ASP A 34 -12.96 5.62 26.51
C ASP A 34 -13.82 4.97 25.41
N ARG A 35 -13.39 5.03 24.14
CA ARG A 35 -14.07 4.35 23.03
C ARG A 35 -13.54 2.94 22.82
N LEU A 36 -14.41 2.03 22.39
CA LEU A 36 -14.01 0.68 22.04
C LEU A 36 -13.05 0.75 20.84
N SER A 37 -11.84 0.21 21.00
CA SER A 37 -10.82 0.19 19.94
C SER A 37 -10.63 -1.21 19.36
N LEU A 38 -10.80 -2.22 20.21
CA LEU A 38 -10.58 -3.63 19.86
C LEU A 38 -11.43 -4.52 20.76
N CYS A 39 -11.88 -5.66 20.24
CA CYS A 39 -12.28 -6.78 21.08
C CYS A 39 -11.74 -8.13 20.58
N VAL A 40 -11.74 -9.12 21.47
CA VAL A 40 -11.55 -10.54 21.14
C VAL A 40 -12.85 -11.27 21.43
N ILE A 41 -13.58 -11.67 20.39
CA ILE A 41 -14.84 -12.40 20.52
C ILE A 41 -14.56 -13.92 20.62
N PRO A 42 -15.19 -14.65 21.56
CA PRO A 42 -14.89 -16.06 21.80
C PRO A 42 -15.54 -17.00 20.78
N GLU A 43 -16.55 -16.51 20.06
CA GLU A 43 -17.32 -17.25 19.07
C GLU A 43 -17.69 -16.35 17.89
N ASP A 44 -18.12 -16.97 16.79
CA ASP A 44 -18.57 -16.24 15.61
C ASP A 44 -19.80 -15.39 15.96
N GLN A 45 -19.79 -14.11 15.58
CA GLN A 45 -20.83 -13.16 15.97
C GLN A 45 -21.13 -12.16 14.86
N LEU A 46 -22.37 -11.67 14.78
CA LEU A 46 -22.70 -10.50 13.97
C LEU A 46 -22.30 -9.23 14.72
N ILE A 47 -21.53 -8.36 14.06
CA ILE A 47 -21.17 -7.01 14.54
C ILE A 47 -21.51 -6.03 13.42
N ASN A 48 -22.45 -5.12 13.65
CA ASN A 48 -22.93 -4.16 12.65
C ASN A 48 -23.33 -4.81 11.31
N GLY A 49 -23.92 -6.01 11.38
CA GLY A 49 -24.34 -6.79 10.19
C GLY A 49 -23.22 -7.61 9.53
N VAL A 50 -21.97 -7.46 9.96
CA VAL A 50 -20.83 -8.25 9.47
C VAL A 50 -20.71 -9.54 10.28
N PRO A 51 -20.64 -10.73 9.63
CA PRO A 51 -20.39 -11.99 10.32
C PRO A 51 -18.91 -12.12 10.64
N CYS A 52 -18.53 -11.71 11.84
CA CYS A 52 -17.17 -11.81 12.35
C CYS A 52 -16.90 -13.25 12.82
N ALA A 53 -15.74 -13.78 12.46
CA ALA A 53 -15.19 -15.01 13.02
C ALA A 53 -14.66 -14.75 14.43
N ARG A 54 -14.67 -15.80 15.27
CA ARG A 54 -14.00 -15.79 16.57
C ARG A 54 -12.59 -15.19 16.45
N GLY A 55 -12.20 -14.37 17.42
CA GLY A 55 -10.90 -13.70 17.44
C GLY A 55 -11.00 -12.18 17.42
N LEU A 56 -9.98 -11.55 16.84
CA LEU A 56 -9.77 -10.09 16.89
C LEU A 56 -10.73 -9.34 15.96
N VAL A 57 -11.30 -8.27 16.49
CA VAL A 57 -12.13 -7.30 15.78
C VAL A 57 -11.67 -5.90 16.18
N HIS A 58 -11.36 -5.05 15.19
CA HIS A 58 -10.92 -3.68 15.42
C HIS A 58 -12.02 -2.68 15.09
N PHE A 59 -12.00 -1.55 15.78
CA PHE A 59 -12.93 -0.44 15.60
C PHE A 59 -12.16 0.85 15.35
N HIS A 60 -12.75 1.73 14.54
CA HIS A 60 -12.27 3.10 14.37
C HIS A 60 -12.55 3.91 15.63
N PRO A 61 -11.87 5.06 15.82
CA PRO A 61 -12.27 6.03 16.83
C PRO A 61 -13.74 6.46 16.69
N SER A 62 -14.35 6.40 15.50
CA SER A 62 -15.79 6.66 15.30
C SER A 62 -16.71 5.63 15.99
N GLY A 63 -16.20 4.46 16.36
CA GLY A 63 -16.96 3.30 16.84
C GLY A 63 -17.44 2.36 15.73
N GLU A 64 -17.16 2.70 14.47
CA GLU A 64 -17.45 1.84 13.32
C GLU A 64 -16.45 0.68 13.23
N LEU A 65 -16.87 -0.40 12.56
CA LEU A 65 -16.03 -1.57 12.37
C LEU A 65 -14.86 -1.22 11.44
N ALA A 66 -13.63 -1.39 11.92
CA ALA A 66 -12.42 -1.14 11.14
C ALA A 66 -11.87 -2.42 10.50
N GLN A 67 -11.91 -3.55 11.22
CA GLN A 67 -11.34 -4.79 10.70
C GLN A 67 -11.97 -6.03 11.33
N ALA A 68 -12.26 -7.04 10.52
CA ALA A 68 -12.74 -8.35 10.97
C ALA A 68 -12.46 -9.47 9.97
N THR A 69 -12.23 -10.68 10.47
CA THR A 69 -12.23 -11.90 9.65
C THR A 69 -13.66 -12.40 9.49
N LEU A 70 -14.08 -12.78 8.28
CA LEU A 70 -15.43 -13.29 8.03
C LEU A 70 -15.63 -14.73 8.54
N SER A 71 -16.69 -14.99 9.32
CA SER A 71 -17.09 -16.35 9.75
C SER A 71 -17.85 -17.14 8.69
N ARG A 72 -18.42 -16.46 7.70
CA ARG A 72 -19.13 -17.03 6.55
C ARG A 72 -19.02 -16.08 5.35
N ASP A 73 -19.38 -16.58 4.18
CA ASP A 73 -19.43 -15.78 2.96
C ASP A 73 -20.31 -14.53 3.16
N MET A 74 -19.87 -13.40 2.63
CA MET A 74 -20.56 -12.11 2.73
C MET A 74 -20.37 -11.30 1.46
N VAL A 75 -21.44 -10.65 0.99
CA VAL A 75 -21.34 -9.65 -0.07
C VAL A 75 -21.10 -8.29 0.56
N VAL A 76 -20.02 -7.61 0.14
CA VAL A 76 -19.69 -6.23 0.53
C VAL A 76 -19.38 -5.47 -0.75
N ARG A 77 -20.06 -4.33 -0.96
CA ARG A 77 -19.92 -3.51 -2.19
C ARG A 77 -20.08 -4.34 -3.47
N ALA A 78 -21.12 -5.17 -3.53
CA ALA A 78 -21.37 -6.09 -4.65
C ALA A 78 -20.28 -7.15 -4.93
N VAL A 79 -19.24 -7.25 -4.08
CA VAL A 79 -18.21 -8.30 -4.16
C VAL A 79 -18.49 -9.38 -3.12
N ALA A 80 -18.55 -10.64 -3.55
CA ALA A 80 -18.86 -11.77 -2.70
C ALA A 80 -17.60 -12.36 -2.06
N PHE A 81 -17.26 -11.94 -0.85
CA PHE A 81 -16.12 -12.46 -0.10
C PHE A 81 -16.42 -13.79 0.57
N LYS A 82 -15.39 -14.63 0.63
CA LYS A 82 -15.45 -15.98 1.20
C LYS A 82 -15.16 -15.95 2.69
N LYS A 83 -15.69 -16.93 3.42
CA LYS A 83 -15.31 -17.21 4.80
C LYS A 83 -13.77 -17.18 4.96
N GLY A 84 -13.29 -16.59 6.05
CA GLY A 84 -11.86 -16.49 6.36
C GLY A 84 -11.16 -15.31 5.69
N THR A 85 -11.84 -14.55 4.83
CA THR A 85 -11.31 -13.27 4.33
C THR A 85 -11.27 -12.26 5.46
N LEU A 86 -10.13 -11.58 5.62
CA LEU A 86 -9.98 -10.46 6.54
C LEU A 86 -10.31 -9.17 5.80
N LEU A 87 -11.38 -8.52 6.20
CA LEU A 87 -11.81 -7.23 5.66
C LEU A 87 -11.32 -6.10 6.57
N SER A 88 -10.83 -5.02 5.95
CA SER A 88 -10.43 -3.78 6.58
C SER A 88 -11.17 -2.63 5.90
N TRP A 89 -12.04 -1.95 6.65
CA TRP A 89 -12.71 -0.73 6.22
C TRP A 89 -11.85 0.45 6.68
N ASN A 90 -11.30 1.22 5.75
CA ASN A 90 -10.47 2.38 6.08
C ASN A 90 -11.34 3.64 6.24
N GLU A 91 -10.85 4.62 7.00
CA GLU A 91 -11.57 5.88 7.24
C GLU A 91 -11.74 6.73 5.98
N ASP A 92 -10.89 6.54 4.96
CA ASP A 92 -11.03 7.19 3.65
C ASP A 92 -12.11 6.54 2.77
N GLY A 93 -12.83 5.55 3.31
CA GLY A 93 -13.85 4.80 2.60
C GLY A 93 -13.29 3.63 1.79
N THR A 94 -11.98 3.42 1.69
CA THR A 94 -11.47 2.26 0.93
C THR A 94 -11.70 0.95 1.69
N LEU A 95 -12.02 -0.13 0.96
CA LEU A 95 -12.14 -1.47 1.51
C LEU A 95 -10.93 -2.29 1.08
N ALA A 96 -10.15 -2.80 2.03
CA ALA A 96 -9.10 -3.77 1.77
C ALA A 96 -9.57 -5.18 2.20
N ALA A 97 -9.22 -6.19 1.40
CA ALA A 97 -9.55 -7.59 1.66
C ALA A 97 -8.28 -8.45 1.55
N HIS A 98 -7.85 -9.03 2.66
CA HIS A 98 -6.79 -10.04 2.66
C HIS A 98 -7.39 -11.43 2.45
N LEU A 99 -7.06 -12.04 1.31
CA LEU A 99 -7.77 -13.18 0.78
C LEU A 99 -7.17 -14.50 1.28
N GLY A 100 -7.98 -15.30 1.99
CA GLY A 100 -7.57 -16.62 2.47
C GLY A 100 -7.43 -17.67 1.37
N GLU A 101 -8.01 -17.41 0.20
CA GLU A 101 -8.01 -18.25 -1.00
C GLU A 101 -7.99 -17.39 -2.26
N GLU A 102 -7.87 -18.03 -3.42
CA GLU A 102 -7.98 -17.35 -4.71
C GLU A 102 -9.40 -16.80 -4.90
N HIS A 103 -9.51 -15.60 -5.49
CA HIS A 103 -10.76 -14.86 -5.54
C HIS A 103 -10.94 -14.12 -6.86
N VAL A 104 -12.11 -14.25 -7.48
CA VAL A 104 -12.43 -13.51 -8.71
C VAL A 104 -13.17 -12.23 -8.35
N ILE A 105 -12.59 -11.09 -8.73
CA ILE A 105 -13.19 -9.76 -8.55
C ILE A 105 -13.33 -9.11 -9.92
N GLY A 106 -14.56 -8.93 -10.38
CA GLY A 106 -14.84 -8.53 -11.76
C GLY A 106 -14.32 -9.57 -12.75
N LYS A 107 -13.30 -9.21 -13.54
CA LYS A 107 -12.64 -10.10 -14.52
C LYS A 107 -11.25 -10.57 -14.07
N ILE A 108 -10.79 -10.14 -12.89
CA ILE A 108 -9.44 -10.44 -12.41
C ILE A 108 -9.49 -11.58 -11.42
N ASN A 109 -8.56 -12.53 -11.61
CA ASN A 109 -8.28 -13.56 -10.64
C ASN A 109 -7.20 -13.06 -9.67
N VAL A 110 -7.59 -12.80 -8.42
CA VAL A 110 -6.72 -12.33 -7.36
C VAL A 110 -6.24 -13.53 -6.54
N PRO A 111 -4.93 -13.79 -6.46
CA PRO A 111 -4.42 -15.02 -5.85
C PRO A 111 -4.59 -15.03 -4.33
N ARG A 112 -4.58 -16.24 -3.76
CA ARG A 112 -4.54 -16.48 -2.32
C ARG A 112 -3.39 -15.69 -1.66
N GLY A 113 -3.67 -15.12 -0.49
CA GLY A 113 -2.71 -14.36 0.32
C GLY A 113 -2.46 -12.95 -0.20
N ALA A 114 -3.10 -12.55 -1.30
CA ALA A 114 -3.08 -11.17 -1.74
C ALA A 114 -3.99 -10.29 -0.87
N THR A 115 -3.68 -9.00 -0.87
CA THR A 115 -4.56 -7.95 -0.36
C THR A 115 -5.14 -7.18 -1.54
N ALA A 116 -6.46 -7.24 -1.71
CA ALA A 116 -7.19 -6.50 -2.73
C ALA A 116 -7.72 -5.19 -2.16
N ARG A 117 -7.63 -4.09 -2.92
CA ARG A 117 -8.27 -2.80 -2.63
C ARG A 117 -9.49 -2.62 -3.51
N ILE A 118 -10.62 -2.30 -2.89
CA ILE A 118 -11.94 -2.24 -3.52
C ILE A 118 -12.52 -0.85 -3.32
N THR A 119 -12.93 -0.24 -4.43
CA THR A 119 -13.60 1.06 -4.46
C THR A 119 -15.01 0.98 -3.88
N ASP A 120 -15.66 2.12 -3.65
CA ASP A 120 -17.02 2.17 -3.09
C ASP A 120 -18.08 1.49 -3.97
N ASP A 121 -17.90 1.52 -5.30
CA ASP A 121 -18.76 0.87 -6.29
C ASP A 121 -18.45 -0.63 -6.48
N GLY A 122 -17.48 -1.18 -5.74
CA GLY A 122 -17.15 -2.61 -5.79
C GLY A 122 -16.13 -3.00 -6.84
N ALA A 123 -15.54 -2.03 -7.55
CA ALA A 123 -14.48 -2.31 -8.51
C ALA A 123 -13.15 -2.63 -7.80
N LEU A 124 -12.36 -3.50 -8.41
CA LEU A 124 -10.99 -3.74 -7.98
C LEU A 124 -10.15 -2.51 -8.36
N GLU A 125 -9.56 -1.84 -7.38
CA GLU A 125 -8.65 -0.70 -7.60
C GLU A 125 -7.24 -1.20 -7.92
N SER A 126 -6.73 -2.06 -7.05
CA SER A 126 -5.43 -2.71 -7.13
C SER A 126 -5.39 -3.95 -6.22
N TRP A 127 -4.36 -4.76 -6.37
CA TRP A 127 -4.06 -5.83 -5.43
C TRP A 127 -2.56 -6.04 -5.31
N SER A 128 -2.12 -6.51 -4.14
CA SER A 128 -0.72 -6.79 -3.88
C SER A 128 -0.51 -8.16 -3.25
N ARG A 129 0.65 -8.77 -3.52
CA ARG A 129 1.08 -10.01 -2.87
C ARG A 129 2.59 -10.06 -2.71
N ARG A 130 3.06 -10.82 -1.72
CA ARG A 130 4.48 -11.16 -1.60
C ARG A 130 4.82 -12.33 -2.52
N LEU A 131 5.94 -12.22 -3.24
CA LEU A 131 6.44 -13.31 -4.08
C LEU A 131 7.16 -14.37 -3.24
N ALA A 132 6.88 -15.64 -3.49
CA ALA A 132 7.56 -16.76 -2.83
C ALA A 132 8.93 -17.09 -3.46
N GLY A 133 9.12 -16.73 -4.71
CA GLY A 133 10.35 -16.90 -5.48
C GLY A 133 10.43 -15.82 -6.56
N GLU A 134 11.49 -15.81 -7.36
CA GLU A 134 11.56 -14.92 -8.51
C GLU A 134 10.43 -15.24 -9.51
N GLU A 135 9.82 -14.19 -10.06
CA GLU A 135 8.76 -14.30 -11.06
C GLU A 135 8.97 -13.22 -12.12
N THR A 136 8.76 -13.53 -13.40
CA THR A 136 8.81 -12.50 -14.46
C THR A 136 7.41 -11.92 -14.67
N ILE A 137 7.26 -10.62 -14.43
CA ILE A 137 5.99 -9.90 -14.58
C ILE A 137 6.20 -8.78 -15.59
N ALA A 138 5.42 -8.80 -16.68
CA ALA A 138 5.54 -7.82 -17.77
C ALA A 138 6.98 -7.65 -18.30
N GLY A 139 7.73 -8.76 -18.37
CA GLY A 139 9.13 -8.75 -18.81
C GLY A 139 10.16 -8.39 -17.73
N VAL A 140 9.72 -7.96 -16.54
CA VAL A 140 10.60 -7.62 -15.41
C VAL A 140 10.81 -8.86 -14.52
N PRO A 141 12.05 -9.37 -14.36
CA PRO A 141 12.35 -10.37 -13.34
C PRO A 141 12.20 -9.73 -11.95
N CYS A 142 11.25 -10.19 -11.16
CA CYS A 142 10.93 -9.63 -9.85
C CYS A 142 11.59 -10.40 -8.71
N GLN A 143 12.09 -9.68 -7.71
CA GLN A 143 12.83 -10.25 -6.58
C GLN A 143 11.96 -11.14 -5.69
N ALA A 144 12.45 -12.31 -5.30
CA ALA A 144 11.80 -13.15 -4.30
C ALA A 144 11.61 -12.40 -2.97
N GLY A 145 10.46 -12.59 -2.32
CA GLY A 145 10.13 -11.90 -1.06
C GLY A 145 9.68 -10.45 -1.20
N SER A 146 9.82 -9.84 -2.38
CA SER A 146 9.27 -8.50 -2.67
C SER A 146 7.74 -8.54 -2.75
N VAL A 147 7.12 -7.37 -2.59
CA VAL A 147 5.69 -7.19 -2.80
C VAL A 147 5.47 -6.68 -4.21
N VAL A 148 4.67 -7.39 -4.98
CA VAL A 148 4.20 -6.92 -6.29
C VAL A 148 2.83 -6.30 -6.11
N THR A 149 2.61 -5.17 -6.77
CA THR A 149 1.30 -4.50 -6.82
C THR A 149 0.86 -4.41 -8.27
N ARG A 150 -0.41 -4.70 -8.51
CA ARG A 150 -1.04 -4.61 -9.84
C ARG A 150 -2.32 -3.79 -9.73
N TYR A 151 -2.60 -3.04 -10.78
CA TYR A 151 -3.88 -2.38 -10.95
C TYR A 151 -5.03 -3.40 -11.05
N GLY A 152 -6.26 -2.94 -10.84
CA GLY A 152 -7.45 -3.76 -10.96
C GLY A 152 -7.80 -4.25 -12.36
N ASP A 153 -7.02 -3.88 -13.38
CA ASP A 153 -7.05 -4.48 -14.72
C ASP A 153 -5.96 -5.55 -14.93
N GLY A 154 -5.14 -5.81 -13.90
CA GLY A 154 -4.08 -6.81 -13.88
C GLY A 154 -2.71 -6.31 -14.35
N ARG A 155 -2.59 -5.07 -14.85
CA ARG A 155 -1.30 -4.48 -15.25
C ARG A 155 -0.42 -4.22 -14.02
N PRO A 156 0.93 -4.26 -14.17
CA PRO A 156 1.82 -3.92 -13.06
C PRO A 156 1.59 -2.46 -12.63
N GLU A 157 1.68 -2.23 -11.33
CA GLU A 157 1.68 -0.90 -10.71
C GLU A 157 3.05 -0.64 -10.05
N ARG A 158 3.56 -1.61 -9.29
CA ARG A 158 4.87 -1.57 -8.66
C ARG A 158 5.48 -2.95 -8.54
N LEU A 159 6.75 -3.08 -8.91
CA LEU A 159 7.56 -4.30 -8.86
C LEU A 159 8.93 -3.96 -8.26
N THR A 160 9.62 -4.93 -7.65
CA THR A 160 11.05 -4.78 -7.31
C THR A 160 11.86 -5.65 -8.25
N ALA A 161 12.76 -5.05 -9.04
CA ALA A 161 13.57 -5.80 -10.00
C ALA A 161 14.56 -6.72 -9.26
N ALA A 162 14.69 -7.97 -9.67
CA ALA A 162 15.64 -8.93 -9.07
C ALA A 162 17.08 -8.66 -9.49
N ARG A 163 17.25 -8.11 -10.69
CA ARG A 163 18.53 -7.81 -11.34
C ARG A 163 18.32 -6.69 -12.34
N GLU A 164 19.41 -6.17 -12.89
CA GLU A 164 19.36 -5.18 -13.96
C GLU A 164 18.50 -5.68 -15.12
N THR A 165 17.59 -4.84 -15.58
CA THR A 165 16.62 -5.21 -16.62
C THR A 165 16.19 -3.99 -17.40
N VAL A 166 16.02 -4.15 -18.71
CA VAL A 166 15.52 -3.07 -19.57
C VAL A 166 14.00 -2.98 -19.43
N VAL A 167 13.50 -1.79 -19.09
CA VAL A 167 12.07 -1.46 -19.00
C VAL A 167 11.85 -0.17 -19.79
N ASP A 168 10.98 -0.22 -20.80
CA ASP A 168 10.73 0.93 -21.71
C ASP A 168 12.02 1.57 -22.29
N GLY A 169 13.03 0.73 -22.57
CA GLY A 169 14.31 1.16 -23.14
C GLY A 169 15.30 1.75 -22.13
N LEU A 170 14.97 1.78 -20.84
CA LEU A 170 15.85 2.23 -19.77
C LEU A 170 16.33 1.02 -18.95
N LEU A 171 17.63 0.95 -18.65
CA LEU A 171 18.19 -0.12 -17.80
C LEU A 171 17.91 0.21 -16.33
N ALA A 172 16.96 -0.50 -15.72
CA ALA A 172 16.60 -0.36 -14.32
C ALA A 172 17.57 -1.14 -13.41
N LEU A 173 17.93 -0.56 -12.26
CA LEU A 173 18.83 -1.13 -11.28
C LEU A 173 18.21 -2.33 -10.55
N GLY A 174 18.95 -3.43 -10.41
CA GLY A 174 18.53 -4.57 -9.60
C GLY A 174 18.35 -4.21 -8.12
N GLY A 175 17.33 -4.77 -7.49
CA GLY A 175 16.92 -4.47 -6.11
C GLY A 175 16.14 -3.16 -5.95
N SER A 176 15.97 -2.36 -7.02
CA SER A 176 15.18 -1.14 -6.99
C SER A 176 13.73 -1.38 -7.41
N ASP A 177 12.85 -0.46 -7.02
CA ASP A 177 11.47 -0.48 -7.45
C ASP A 177 11.31 0.09 -8.86
N VAL A 178 10.44 -0.55 -9.62
CA VAL A 178 9.93 -0.11 -10.92
C VAL A 178 8.43 0.10 -10.77
N GLU A 179 7.99 1.35 -10.93
CA GLU A 179 6.58 1.71 -10.90
C GLU A 179 6.09 1.99 -12.32
N PHE A 180 4.80 1.78 -12.55
CA PHE A 180 4.16 1.90 -13.84
C PHE A 180 2.95 2.82 -13.75
N HIS A 181 2.62 3.46 -14.86
CA HIS A 181 1.33 4.09 -15.11
C HIS A 181 0.29 3.04 -15.48
N ARG A 182 -0.99 3.37 -15.36
CA ARG A 182 -2.10 2.50 -15.81
C ARG A 182 -2.03 2.14 -17.30
N ASN A 183 -1.40 2.98 -18.13
CA ASN A 183 -1.19 2.66 -19.55
C ASN A 183 -0.12 1.59 -19.79
N GLY A 184 0.57 1.13 -18.75
CA GLY A 184 1.62 0.11 -18.79
C GLY A 184 3.03 0.65 -19.00
N ARG A 185 3.20 1.97 -19.18
CA ARG A 185 4.52 2.60 -19.27
C ARG A 185 5.14 2.82 -17.91
N VAL A 186 6.46 2.85 -17.86
CA VAL A 186 7.18 3.09 -16.61
C VAL A 186 6.91 4.51 -16.10
N SER A 187 6.56 4.64 -14.82
CA SER A 187 6.33 5.92 -14.14
C SER A 187 7.51 6.30 -13.26
N ARG A 188 8.25 5.32 -12.73
CA ARG A 188 9.43 5.54 -11.90
C ARG A 188 10.38 4.37 -11.98
N LEU A 189 11.68 4.66 -12.05
CA LEU A 189 12.74 3.64 -11.91
C LEU A 189 14.04 4.28 -11.44
N THR A 190 14.95 3.46 -10.90
CA THR A 190 16.34 3.82 -10.64
C THR A 190 17.24 3.31 -11.76
N LEU A 191 18.09 4.17 -12.31
CA LEU A 191 18.98 3.82 -13.42
C LEU A 191 20.12 2.88 -12.96
N ALA A 192 20.39 1.83 -13.73
CA ALA A 192 21.57 0.99 -13.54
C ALA A 192 22.82 1.56 -14.23
N GLU A 193 22.62 2.32 -15.32
CA GLU A 193 23.68 2.95 -16.09
C GLU A 193 23.32 4.40 -16.44
N PRO A 194 24.32 5.25 -16.75
CA PRO A 194 24.03 6.62 -17.13
C PRO A 194 23.18 6.73 -18.40
N VAL A 195 22.21 7.64 -18.39
CA VAL A 195 21.31 7.90 -19.53
C VAL A 195 21.38 9.38 -19.91
N GLU A 196 21.53 9.66 -21.20
CA GLU A 196 21.42 11.01 -21.72
C GLU A 196 20.00 11.30 -22.22
N ARG A 197 19.42 12.42 -21.77
CA ARG A 197 18.10 12.86 -22.15
C ARG A 197 18.09 14.38 -22.28
N ARG A 198 17.74 14.88 -23.48
CA ARG A 198 17.72 16.33 -23.80
C ARG A 198 19.03 17.07 -23.45
N ASN A 199 20.17 16.44 -23.75
CA ASN A 199 21.51 16.96 -23.43
C ASN A 199 21.82 17.05 -21.92
N VAL A 200 21.03 16.37 -21.08
CA VAL A 200 21.33 16.18 -19.66
C VAL A 200 21.68 14.71 -19.46
N ARG A 201 22.86 14.45 -18.90
CA ARG A 201 23.30 13.09 -18.56
C ARG A 201 22.96 12.82 -17.10
N PHE A 202 22.11 11.84 -16.86
CA PHE A 202 21.82 11.35 -15.52
C PHE A 202 22.67 10.12 -15.25
N ASP A 203 23.43 10.11 -14.16
CA ASP A 203 24.28 8.97 -13.83
C ASP A 203 23.49 7.81 -13.20
N ALA A 204 24.14 6.64 -13.16
CA ALA A 204 23.62 5.45 -12.50
C ALA A 204 23.21 5.76 -11.05
N GLY A 205 22.20 5.07 -10.54
CA GLY A 205 21.60 5.33 -9.23
C GLY A 205 20.59 6.49 -9.23
N THR A 206 20.59 7.37 -10.24
CA THR A 206 19.57 8.43 -10.34
C THR A 206 18.19 7.80 -10.50
N THR A 207 17.23 8.27 -9.70
CA THR A 207 15.83 7.85 -9.84
C THR A 207 15.09 8.82 -10.74
N LEU A 208 14.52 8.31 -11.83
CA LEU A 208 13.69 9.09 -12.74
C LEU A 208 12.22 8.86 -12.44
N VAL A 209 11.42 9.92 -12.51
CA VAL A 209 9.96 9.89 -12.53
C VAL A 209 9.50 10.42 -13.87
N LEU A 210 8.76 9.59 -14.60
CA LEU A 210 8.27 9.85 -15.95
C LEU A 210 6.76 10.08 -15.93
N ARG A 211 6.27 10.90 -16.87
CA ARG A 211 4.84 11.03 -17.16
C ARG A 211 4.34 9.84 -17.98
N ASP A 212 3.04 9.77 -18.17
CA ASP A 212 2.38 8.68 -18.90
C ASP A 212 2.74 8.66 -20.40
N ASP A 213 3.07 9.83 -20.98
CA ASP A 213 3.64 9.97 -22.32
C ASP A 213 5.13 9.59 -22.42
N GLY A 214 5.73 9.24 -21.28
CA GLY A 214 7.13 8.84 -21.14
C GLY A 214 8.09 10.00 -20.90
N SER A 215 7.65 11.26 -20.95
CA SER A 215 8.49 12.45 -20.70
C SER A 215 9.02 12.51 -19.27
N LEU A 216 10.21 13.05 -19.06
CA LEU A 216 10.80 13.24 -17.74
C LEU A 216 10.04 14.32 -16.96
N SER A 217 9.54 13.97 -15.78
CA SER A 217 8.89 14.92 -14.86
C SER A 217 9.78 15.31 -13.70
N LEU A 218 10.52 14.37 -13.13
CA LEU A 218 11.38 14.59 -11.98
C LEU A 218 12.58 13.64 -11.99
N ALA A 219 13.72 14.09 -11.48
CA ALA A 219 14.90 13.26 -11.21
C ALA A 219 15.38 13.48 -9.77
N HIS A 220 15.68 12.40 -9.06
CA HIS A 220 16.37 12.43 -7.77
C HIS A 220 17.80 11.91 -7.96
N LEU A 221 18.76 12.83 -7.84
CA LEU A 221 20.13 12.60 -8.25
C LEU A 221 20.88 11.69 -7.27
N ALA A 222 21.60 10.71 -7.80
CA ALA A 222 22.54 9.90 -7.02
C ALA A 222 23.95 10.48 -6.95
N ASP A 223 24.27 11.44 -7.81
CA ASP A 223 25.56 12.13 -7.87
C ASP A 223 25.34 13.60 -8.24
N GLU A 224 26.41 14.39 -8.17
CA GLU A 224 26.40 15.77 -8.65
C GLU A 224 26.10 15.85 -10.15
N LEU A 225 25.22 16.78 -10.55
CA LEU A 225 24.84 17.00 -11.94
C LEU A 225 25.01 18.47 -12.34
N THR A 226 25.66 18.71 -13.47
CA THR A 226 25.72 20.04 -14.09
C THR A 226 24.74 20.16 -15.24
N VAL A 227 23.89 21.18 -15.22
CA VAL A 227 22.94 21.53 -16.29
C VAL A 227 23.15 22.99 -16.68
N GLY A 228 23.68 23.22 -17.88
CA GLY A 228 24.12 24.55 -18.29
C GLY A 228 25.28 25.05 -17.44
N GLU A 229 25.11 26.21 -16.80
CA GLU A 229 26.10 26.81 -15.90
C GLU A 229 25.84 26.49 -14.40
N MET A 230 24.80 25.71 -14.10
CA MET A 230 24.41 25.38 -12.73
C MET A 230 24.79 23.95 -12.36
N THR A 231 25.33 23.77 -11.16
CA THR A 231 25.68 22.47 -10.58
C THR A 231 24.76 22.15 -9.40
N TYR A 232 24.22 20.94 -9.40
CA TYR A 232 23.29 20.43 -8.41
C TYR A 232 23.94 19.26 -7.66
N PRO A 233 24.02 19.29 -6.32
CA PRO A 233 24.65 18.21 -5.57
C PRO A 233 23.80 16.94 -5.57
N GLU A 234 24.42 15.81 -5.18
CA GLU A 234 23.74 14.55 -4.85
C GLU A 234 22.51 14.78 -3.93
N GLY A 235 21.46 13.99 -4.13
CA GLY A 235 20.22 14.06 -3.34
C GLY A 235 19.30 15.23 -3.72
N THR A 236 19.68 16.04 -4.71
CA THR A 236 18.80 17.09 -5.25
C THR A 236 17.66 16.48 -6.05
N TYR A 237 16.47 17.02 -5.86
CA TYR A 237 15.31 16.77 -6.71
C TYR A 237 15.26 17.84 -7.80
N LEU A 238 15.29 17.42 -9.05
CA LEU A 238 15.12 18.28 -10.21
C LEU A 238 13.73 18.05 -10.81
N GLN A 239 12.96 19.12 -11.04
CA GLN A 239 11.64 19.05 -11.65
C GLN A 239 11.67 19.65 -13.05
N PHE A 240 11.01 18.98 -13.99
CA PHE A 240 11.00 19.33 -15.40
C PHE A 240 9.57 19.60 -15.86
N ASP A 241 9.36 20.48 -16.85
CA ASP A 241 8.06 20.69 -17.49
C ASP A 241 7.73 19.61 -18.55
N GLU A 242 6.63 19.80 -19.28
CA GLU A 242 6.18 18.90 -20.36
C GLU A 242 7.15 18.83 -21.56
N ARG A 243 8.01 19.83 -21.72
CA ARG A 243 9.07 19.87 -22.74
C ARG A 243 10.40 19.34 -22.21
N GLU A 244 10.40 18.82 -20.99
CA GLU A 244 11.57 18.37 -20.24
C GLU A 244 12.58 19.48 -19.99
N ALA A 245 12.14 20.74 -19.93
CA ALA A 245 12.97 21.84 -19.49
C ALA A 245 12.99 21.90 -17.96
N LEU A 246 14.16 22.10 -17.36
CA LEU A 246 14.32 22.21 -15.91
C LEU A 246 13.62 23.47 -15.40
N THR A 247 12.62 23.30 -14.52
CA THR A 247 11.81 24.41 -13.99
C THR A 247 12.14 24.78 -12.55
N SER A 248 12.53 23.80 -11.74
CA SER A 248 12.78 23.99 -10.32
C SER A 248 13.67 22.87 -9.77
N HIS A 249 14.25 23.12 -8.60
CA HIS A 249 15.04 22.15 -7.87
C HIS A 249 14.83 22.31 -6.36
N ALA A 250 15.01 21.22 -5.62
CA ALA A 250 14.98 21.21 -4.15
C ALA A 250 16.07 20.28 -3.62
N ALA A 251 16.98 20.81 -2.81
CA ALA A 251 17.93 20.01 -2.05
C ALA A 251 17.35 19.73 -0.67
N ILE A 252 17.12 18.46 -0.34
CA ILE A 252 16.66 18.07 0.99
C ILE A 252 17.90 17.74 1.82
N THR A 253 18.44 18.73 2.52
CA THR A 253 19.48 18.49 3.51
C THR A 253 18.84 18.03 4.81
N TRP A 254 18.89 16.72 5.06
CA TRP A 254 18.60 16.21 6.40
C TRP A 254 19.76 16.58 7.32
N SER A 255 19.72 17.79 7.88
CA SER A 255 20.58 18.11 9.01
C SER A 255 20.08 17.29 10.20
N VAL A 256 20.64 16.10 10.39
CA VAL A 256 20.53 15.37 11.65
C VAL A 256 21.16 16.27 12.69
N LEU A 257 20.35 16.89 13.55
CA LEU A 257 20.85 17.70 14.64
C LEU A 257 21.81 16.82 15.48
N PRO A 258 23.08 17.22 15.63
CA PRO A 258 24.02 16.51 16.49
C PRO A 258 23.55 16.68 17.94
N GLY A 259 22.72 15.75 18.42
CA GLY A 259 22.13 15.80 19.76
C GLY A 259 21.10 14.72 20.09
N ALA A 260 20.58 13.98 19.11
CA ALA A 260 19.55 12.94 19.34
C ALA A 260 20.13 11.52 19.52
N ARG A 261 21.34 11.39 20.07
CA ARG A 261 21.84 10.13 20.65
C ARG A 261 22.05 10.39 22.15
N ALA A 262 21.02 10.11 22.94
CA ALA A 262 21.10 9.97 24.40
C ALA A 262 20.94 8.48 24.74
#